data_AF-A0A6P9A984-F1
#
_entry.id   AF-A0A6P9A984-F1
#
_cell.length_a   1.000
_cell.length_b   1.000
_cell.length_c   1.000
_cell.angle_alpha   90.00
_cell.angle_beta   90.00
_cell.angle_gamma   90.00
#
_symmetry.space_group_name_H-M   'P 1'
#
loop_
_entity.id
_entity.type
_entity.pdbx_description
1 polymer ?
#
loop_
_entity_poly.entity_id
_entity_poly.type
_entity_poly.pdbx_seq_one_letter_code
_entity_poly.pdbx_strand_id
1 'polypeptide(L)'
;MAIIAATGAATSQPRLSAEKSKFTPRMGDSIWEDKEVRFDVPLGQMKLRAGEKLIDRLDAIEDTKGNDGDRGRLIVTNLRVMWHSLTSPRINLSIGLNCVMNVTTRTVNSKQRGMTEAMYILTKWNSSRFEFIFTNLIPGNRRHTTTVTGVHKAYASSRMYRELKLRGALIQNKQLRILPLEQVYKTVHGVWNLSSEQGNLGTFVITNVRLVWFAEMNESFNISLPYLQMGSIRIRESKFGRALVVESGERSGGYVLGFRIDPVEQLQAVHKELVSLHQVYSNSPIFGVEYSWGDNAPGNVEPVPVNEDVEEIGELNNDMSNAFVAYFADGRAGSDREPVYSNELGLAVEKLKEGFTLQSLWEVIPS
;
A
#
# COMPACT_ATOMS: atom_id res chain seq x y z
N MET A 1 -22.95 -20.78 -6.23
CA MET A 1 -22.29 -21.29 -5.01
C MET A 1 -21.50 -22.53 -5.39
N ALA A 2 -20.31 -22.71 -4.79
CA ALA A 2 -19.26 -23.71 -5.05
C ALA A 2 -18.25 -23.34 -6.16
N ILE A 3 -17.13 -22.75 -5.75
CA ILE A 3 -15.85 -22.79 -6.46
C ILE A 3 -15.09 -23.97 -5.87
N ILE A 4 -14.81 -24.98 -6.70
CA ILE A 4 -14.02 -26.15 -6.33
C ILE A 4 -12.56 -25.73 -6.36
N ALA A 5 -11.97 -25.57 -5.18
CA ALA A 5 -10.52 -25.59 -4.99
C ALA A 5 -10.09 -27.05 -5.00
N ALA A 6 -9.31 -27.44 -6.01
CA ALA A 6 -8.72 -28.77 -6.06
C ALA A 6 -7.56 -28.86 -5.06
N THR A 7 -7.78 -29.54 -3.93
CA THR A 7 -6.74 -30.02 -3.04
C THR A 7 -6.19 -31.34 -3.60
N GLY A 8 -4.92 -31.34 -4.01
CA GLY A 8 -4.23 -32.52 -4.52
C GLY A 8 -3.82 -33.46 -3.39
N ALA A 9 -4.26 -34.71 -3.48
CA ALA A 9 -3.87 -35.82 -2.61
C ALA A 9 -2.40 -36.22 -2.81
N ALA A 10 -1.75 -36.60 -1.72
CA ALA A 10 -0.35 -37.01 -1.68
C ALA A 10 -0.14 -38.41 -2.25
N THR A 11 0.68 -38.52 -3.29
CA THR A 11 1.35 -39.76 -3.69
C THR A 11 2.85 -39.51 -3.79
N SER A 12 3.60 -40.32 -3.05
CA SER A 12 5.04 -40.25 -2.83
C SER A 12 5.85 -40.76 -4.02
N GLN A 13 6.73 -39.93 -4.60
CA GLN A 13 7.90 -40.31 -5.41
C GLN A 13 8.95 -39.17 -5.41
N PRO A 14 10.22 -39.43 -5.78
CA PRO A 14 11.39 -39.00 -5.01
C PRO A 14 11.82 -37.53 -5.19
N ARG A 15 12.43 -36.99 -4.13
CA ARG A 15 12.95 -35.61 -4.02
C ARG A 15 14.02 -35.32 -5.08
N LEU A 16 13.62 -34.63 -6.14
CA LEU A 16 14.52 -33.81 -6.95
C LEU A 16 14.94 -32.60 -6.12
N SER A 17 16.25 -32.40 -6.00
CA SER A 17 16.90 -31.32 -5.27
C SER A 17 16.38 -29.96 -5.74
N ALA A 18 15.69 -29.25 -4.84
CA ALA A 18 15.29 -27.87 -5.04
C ALA A 18 16.55 -26.99 -5.09
N GLU A 19 16.96 -26.59 -6.30
CA GLU A 19 17.78 -25.39 -6.45
C GLU A 19 17.01 -24.23 -5.82
N LYS A 20 17.55 -23.71 -4.70
CA LYS A 20 17.06 -22.48 -4.09
C LYS A 20 17.26 -21.36 -5.10
N SER A 21 16.22 -21.02 -5.88
CA SER A 21 16.25 -19.82 -6.70
C SER A 21 16.46 -18.64 -5.76
N LYS A 22 17.57 -17.91 -5.93
CA LYS A 22 17.84 -16.68 -5.20
C LYS A 22 16.60 -15.79 -5.28
N PHE A 23 15.92 -15.61 -4.15
CA PHE A 23 14.69 -14.85 -4.07
C PHE A 23 15.04 -13.37 -4.18
N THR A 24 15.12 -12.83 -5.39
CA THR A 24 15.11 -11.38 -5.59
C THR A 24 13.71 -10.89 -5.21
N PRO A 25 13.57 -9.99 -4.22
CA PRO A 25 12.26 -9.46 -3.82
C PRO A 25 11.57 -8.85 -5.04
N ARG A 26 10.33 -9.25 -5.30
CA ARG A 26 9.52 -8.68 -6.39
C ARG A 26 9.25 -7.20 -6.07
N MET A 27 9.22 -6.32 -7.07
CA MET A 27 9.15 -4.87 -6.85
C MET A 27 8.00 -4.45 -5.92
N GLY A 28 6.78 -4.97 -6.14
CA GLY A 28 5.62 -4.65 -5.29
C GLY A 28 5.74 -5.18 -3.85
N ASP A 29 6.52 -6.25 -3.66
CA ASP A 29 6.75 -6.87 -2.36
C ASP A 29 7.83 -6.15 -1.56
N SER A 30 8.75 -5.44 -2.22
CA SER A 30 9.79 -4.62 -1.57
C SER A 30 9.31 -3.24 -1.12
N ILE A 31 8.17 -2.74 -1.62
CA ILE A 31 7.61 -1.44 -1.21
C ILE A 31 6.91 -1.61 0.13
N TRP A 32 7.38 -0.87 1.12
CA TRP A 32 6.83 -0.85 2.47
C TRP A 32 6.31 0.54 2.84
N GLU A 33 6.81 1.60 2.21
CA GLU A 33 6.62 2.99 2.62
C GLU A 33 5.15 3.38 2.69
N ASP A 34 4.32 2.90 1.77
CA ASP A 34 2.87 3.15 1.77
C ASP A 34 2.06 2.14 2.60
N LYS A 35 2.65 1.00 2.97
CA LYS A 35 1.96 -0.19 3.51
C LYS A 35 2.24 -0.48 4.99
N GLU A 36 3.20 0.21 5.59
CA GLU A 36 3.61 -0.06 6.96
C GLU A 36 3.64 1.22 7.80
N VAL A 37 3.54 1.02 9.11
CA VAL A 37 3.76 2.05 10.12
C VAL A 37 5.05 1.67 10.84
N ARG A 38 6.04 2.56 10.84
CA ARG A 38 7.33 2.32 11.49
C ARG A 38 7.70 3.46 12.43
N PHE A 39 8.42 3.11 13.48
CA PHE A 39 8.92 3.98 14.53
C PHE A 39 10.44 3.92 14.51
N ASP A 40 11.10 5.03 14.84
CA ASP A 40 12.56 5.15 14.95
C ASP A 40 13.29 4.56 13.73
N VAL A 41 12.79 4.96 12.56
CA VAL A 41 13.25 4.49 11.25
C VAL A 41 14.70 4.95 11.04
N PRO A 42 15.60 4.06 10.57
CA PRO A 42 16.95 4.46 10.20
C PRO A 42 16.94 5.61 9.19
N LEU A 43 17.83 6.61 9.35
CA LEU A 43 17.84 7.81 8.51
C LEU A 43 17.96 7.51 7.01
N GLY A 44 18.67 6.44 6.64
CA GLY A 44 18.74 5.97 5.25
C GLY A 44 17.38 5.58 4.66
N GLN A 45 16.46 5.06 5.48
CA GLN A 45 15.09 4.68 5.09
C GLN A 45 14.08 5.84 5.14
N MET A 46 14.46 6.98 5.74
CA MET A 46 13.71 8.23 5.71
C MET A 46 13.94 9.04 4.42
N LYS A 47 14.94 8.66 3.62
CA LYS A 47 15.14 9.21 2.27
C LYS A 47 13.99 8.81 1.35
N LEU A 48 13.69 9.67 0.39
CA LEU A 48 12.64 9.40 -0.61
C LEU A 48 13.07 8.25 -1.52
N ARG A 49 12.21 7.26 -1.68
CA ARG A 49 12.43 6.19 -2.65
C ARG A 49 12.20 6.66 -4.08
N ALA A 50 12.63 5.85 -5.05
CA ALA A 50 12.25 6.05 -6.44
C ALA A 50 10.72 6.13 -6.60
N GLY A 51 10.26 7.18 -7.29
CA GLY A 51 8.84 7.50 -7.50
C GLY A 51 8.17 8.22 -6.31
N GLU A 52 8.78 8.25 -5.14
CA GLU A 52 8.29 9.03 -3.99
C GLU A 52 8.65 10.50 -4.16
N LYS A 53 7.68 11.39 -3.92
CA LYS A 53 7.82 12.83 -4.11
C LYS A 53 7.44 13.54 -2.83
N LEU A 54 8.26 14.52 -2.45
CA LEU A 54 7.91 15.48 -1.40
C LEU A 54 6.74 16.33 -1.88
N ILE A 55 5.68 16.40 -1.08
CA ILE A 55 4.52 17.25 -1.32
C ILE A 55 4.58 18.47 -0.43
N ASP A 56 4.86 18.26 0.86
CA ASP A 56 4.94 19.36 1.82
C ASP A 56 5.92 19.06 2.96
N ARG A 57 6.46 20.13 3.53
CA ARG A 57 7.35 20.10 4.68
C ARG A 57 6.90 21.19 5.65
N LEU A 58 6.56 20.79 6.86
CA LEU A 58 6.07 21.69 7.90
C LEU A 58 6.93 21.56 9.15
N ASP A 59 7.60 22.66 9.50
CA ASP A 59 8.29 22.79 10.78
C ASP A 59 7.30 23.15 11.90
N ALA A 60 7.77 23.01 13.14
CA ALA A 60 6.97 23.36 14.32
C ALA A 60 5.71 22.49 14.47
N ILE A 61 5.82 21.22 14.13
CA ILE A 61 4.78 20.22 14.36
C ILE A 61 5.22 19.35 15.54
N GLU A 62 4.45 19.39 16.61
CA GLU A 62 4.63 18.55 17.81
C GLU A 62 3.90 17.21 17.61
N ASP A 63 4.51 16.12 18.07
CA ASP A 63 3.85 14.82 18.24
C ASP A 63 3.32 14.70 19.67
N THR A 64 2.08 15.13 19.85
CA THR A 64 1.41 15.25 21.16
C THR A 64 1.07 13.89 21.77
N LYS A 65 1.09 12.80 20.97
CA LYS A 65 0.74 11.47 21.48
C LYS A 65 1.94 10.78 22.13
N GLY A 66 3.04 10.65 21.40
CA GLY A 66 4.20 9.87 21.86
C GLY A 66 5.35 10.71 22.37
N ASN A 67 5.48 11.96 21.93
CA ASN A 67 6.62 12.83 22.22
C ASN A 67 6.15 14.23 22.65
N ASP A 68 5.18 14.29 23.59
CA ASP A 68 4.58 15.54 24.06
C ASP A 68 5.64 16.49 24.64
N GLY A 69 5.66 17.72 24.14
CA GLY A 69 6.69 18.71 24.43
C GLY A 69 7.89 18.72 23.48
N ASP A 70 7.99 17.80 22.51
CA ASP A 70 9.07 17.79 21.51
C ASP A 70 8.65 18.42 20.19
N ARG A 71 9.47 19.36 19.71
CA ARG A 71 9.21 20.06 18.45
C ARG A 71 9.81 19.26 17.31
N GLY A 72 8.97 18.89 16.35
CA GLY A 72 9.39 18.16 15.16
C GLY A 72 9.09 18.85 13.84
N ARG A 73 9.39 18.10 12.79
CA ARG A 73 9.10 18.41 11.40
C ARG A 73 8.22 17.31 10.83
N LEU A 74 7.10 17.71 10.24
CA LEU A 74 6.21 16.83 9.47
C LEU A 74 6.58 16.92 7.99
N ILE A 75 6.75 15.77 7.36
CA ILE A 75 7.07 15.64 5.94
C ILE A 75 5.96 14.82 5.30
N VAL A 76 5.25 15.42 4.34
CA VAL A 76 4.17 14.76 3.62
C VAL A 76 4.68 14.41 2.23
N THR A 77 4.63 13.12 1.89
CA THR A 77 4.98 12.62 0.56
C THR A 77 3.75 12.07 -0.13
N ASN A 78 3.92 11.64 -1.38
CA ASN A 78 2.86 10.93 -2.10
C ASN A 78 2.59 9.50 -1.61
N LEU A 79 3.39 8.94 -0.69
CA LEU A 79 3.24 7.56 -0.18
C LEU A 79 3.03 7.45 1.33
N ARG A 80 3.62 8.35 2.09
CA ARG A 80 3.64 8.33 3.56
C ARG A 80 3.69 9.73 4.17
N VAL A 81 3.24 9.81 5.42
CA VAL A 81 3.48 10.93 6.31
C VAL A 81 4.62 10.55 7.23
N MET A 82 5.66 11.37 7.27
CA MET A 82 6.79 11.19 8.17
C MET A 82 6.83 12.32 9.18
N TRP A 83 7.30 12.01 10.39
CA TRP A 83 7.61 13.00 11.40
C TRP A 83 8.96 12.68 12.01
N HIS A 84 9.77 13.68 12.31
CA HIS A 84 10.96 13.48 13.13
C HIS A 84 11.15 14.64 14.09
N SER A 85 11.73 14.36 15.24
CA SER A 85 12.16 15.38 16.19
C SER A 85 13.23 16.27 15.58
N LEU A 86 13.17 17.57 15.87
CA LEU A 86 14.24 18.52 15.51
C LEU A 86 15.40 18.48 16.51
N THR A 87 15.16 18.01 17.73
CA THR A 87 16.20 17.90 18.78
C THR A 87 16.93 16.56 18.71
N SER A 88 16.24 15.48 18.35
CA SER A 88 16.82 14.14 18.20
C SER A 88 16.23 13.38 17.00
N PRO A 89 16.80 13.50 15.79
CA PRO A 89 16.26 12.87 14.57
C PRO A 89 16.12 11.34 14.61
N ARG A 90 16.77 10.67 15.58
CA ARG A 90 16.59 9.23 15.84
C ARG A 90 15.17 8.90 16.28
N ILE A 91 14.48 9.85 16.93
CA ILE A 91 13.08 9.75 17.29
C ILE A 91 12.26 10.20 16.08
N ASN A 92 11.66 9.25 15.39
CA ASN A 92 10.90 9.53 14.18
C ASN A 92 9.80 8.50 13.89
N LEU A 93 8.92 8.86 12.97
CA LEU A 93 7.75 8.10 12.57
C LEU A 93 7.64 8.08 11.05
N SER A 94 7.23 6.94 10.50
CA SER A 94 6.83 6.79 9.10
C SER A 94 5.48 6.10 9.02
N ILE A 95 4.47 6.81 8.51
CA ILE A 95 3.08 6.36 8.44
C ILE A 95 2.68 6.19 6.97
N GLY A 96 2.60 4.96 6.50
CA GLY A 96 2.14 4.66 5.14
C GLY A 96 0.67 5.04 4.91
N LEU A 97 0.39 5.70 3.77
CA LEU A 97 -0.96 6.19 3.46
C LEU A 97 -1.99 5.07 3.26
N ASN A 98 -1.57 3.85 2.93
CA ASN A 98 -2.47 2.69 2.86
C ASN A 98 -2.88 2.18 4.24
N CYS A 99 -2.12 2.50 5.29
CA CYS A 99 -2.46 2.15 6.66
C CYS A 99 -3.46 3.14 7.28
N VAL A 100 -3.60 4.34 6.72
CA VAL A 100 -4.46 5.40 7.26
C VAL A 100 -5.93 5.06 7.03
N MET A 101 -6.66 4.88 8.12
CA MET A 101 -8.11 4.68 8.13
C MET A 101 -8.87 6.00 8.07
N ASN A 102 -8.42 6.97 8.87
CA ASN A 102 -9.11 8.24 9.02
C ASN A 102 -8.15 9.36 9.46
N VAL A 103 -8.44 10.59 9.01
CA VAL A 103 -7.75 11.82 9.42
C VAL A 103 -8.82 12.79 9.91
N THR A 104 -8.72 13.23 11.17
CA THR A 104 -9.69 14.14 11.80
C THR A 104 -8.99 15.27 12.55
N THR A 105 -9.71 16.35 12.83
CA THR A 105 -9.21 17.43 13.71
C THR A 105 -9.98 17.40 15.01
N ARG A 106 -9.28 17.47 16.15
CA ARG A 106 -9.91 17.59 17.47
C ARG A 106 -9.13 18.57 18.33
N THR A 107 -9.79 19.12 19.35
CA THR A 107 -9.14 19.96 20.36
C THR A 107 -8.39 19.09 21.36
N VAL A 108 -7.14 19.44 21.64
CA VAL A 108 -6.24 18.76 22.59
C VAL A 108 -5.58 19.78 23.50
N ASN A 109 -5.15 19.32 24.68
CA ASN A 109 -4.30 20.12 25.55
C ASN A 109 -2.83 19.75 25.28
N SER A 110 -2.13 20.52 24.45
CA SER A 110 -0.70 20.30 24.18
C SER A 110 0.14 20.95 25.28
N LYS A 111 1.26 20.32 25.66
CA LYS A 111 2.15 20.86 26.69
C LYS A 111 2.78 22.20 26.29
N GLN A 112 3.05 22.41 25.01
CA GLN A 112 3.63 23.66 24.50
C GLN A 112 2.59 24.76 24.26
N ARG A 113 1.30 24.41 24.12
CA ARG A 113 0.25 25.30 23.60
C ARG A 113 -0.96 25.49 24.50
N GLY A 114 -1.18 24.62 25.48
CA GLY A 114 -2.46 24.50 26.14
C GLY A 114 -3.54 23.95 25.18
N MET A 115 -4.78 24.38 25.35
CA MET A 115 -5.92 23.95 24.52
C MET A 115 -5.79 24.47 23.07
N THR A 116 -5.62 23.55 22.12
CA THR A 116 -5.43 23.87 20.69
C THR A 116 -5.99 22.77 19.79
N GLU A 117 -6.17 23.05 18.50
CA GLU A 117 -6.57 22.03 17.53
C GLU A 117 -5.37 21.19 17.09
N ALA A 118 -5.56 19.88 17.00
CA ALA A 118 -4.58 18.92 16.52
C ALA A 118 -5.18 17.99 15.47
N MET A 119 -4.31 17.52 14.56
CA MET A 119 -4.63 16.49 13.60
C MET A 119 -4.48 15.11 14.23
N TYR A 120 -5.51 14.29 14.09
CA TYR A 120 -5.55 12.89 14.48
C TYR A 120 -5.46 12.01 13.24
N ILE A 121 -4.46 11.13 13.21
CA ILE A 121 -4.35 10.10 12.17
C ILE A 121 -4.59 8.75 12.84
N LEU A 122 -5.70 8.10 12.49
CA LEU A 122 -5.99 6.72 12.90
C LEU A 122 -5.52 5.78 11.79
N THR A 123 -4.74 4.78 12.18
CA THR A 123 -4.18 3.77 11.26
C THR A 123 -4.51 2.36 11.71
N LYS A 124 -4.49 1.42 10.77
CA LYS A 124 -4.47 -0.02 11.05
C LYS A 124 -3.31 -0.65 10.30
N TRP A 125 -2.42 -1.30 11.02
CA TRP A 125 -1.29 -2.04 10.47
C TRP A 125 -1.00 -3.28 11.31
N ASN A 126 -0.74 -4.40 10.65
CA ASN A 126 -0.46 -5.69 11.28
C ASN A 126 -1.46 -6.06 12.41
N SER A 127 -2.75 -5.93 12.11
CA SER A 127 -3.87 -6.16 13.05
C SER A 127 -3.91 -5.25 14.28
N SER A 128 -3.04 -4.25 14.36
CA SER A 128 -3.01 -3.25 15.43
C SER A 128 -3.54 -1.91 14.94
N ARG A 129 -4.17 -1.16 15.84
CA ARG A 129 -4.64 0.20 15.56
C ARG A 129 -3.75 1.21 16.27
N PHE A 130 -3.21 2.15 15.51
CA PHE A 130 -2.39 3.24 16.04
C PHE A 130 -3.07 4.58 15.84
N GLU A 131 -2.94 5.46 16.82
CA GLU A 131 -3.39 6.84 16.81
C GLU A 131 -2.18 7.76 16.93
N PHE A 132 -2.09 8.72 16.01
CA PHE A 132 -1.08 9.76 16.02
C PHE A 132 -1.75 11.12 16.17
N ILE A 133 -1.19 11.98 17.01
CA ILE A 133 -1.72 13.33 17.27
C ILE A 133 -0.62 14.33 16.94
N PHE A 134 -0.86 15.16 15.94
CA PHE A 134 0.07 16.20 15.52
C PHE A 134 -0.51 17.59 15.78
N THR A 135 0.19 18.38 16.57
CA THR A 135 -0.20 19.76 16.91
C THR A 135 0.70 20.75 16.17
N ASN A 136 0.09 21.71 15.47
CA ASN A 136 0.85 22.82 14.90
C ASN A 136 1.11 23.90 15.95
N LEU A 137 2.39 24.14 16.21
CA LEU A 137 2.88 25.14 17.17
C LEU A 137 2.89 26.55 16.59
N ILE A 138 2.28 26.81 15.43
CA ILE A 138 2.01 28.13 14.86
C ILE A 138 0.49 28.38 14.92
N PRO A 139 -0.02 29.43 15.60
CA PRO A 139 -1.45 29.58 15.84
C PRO A 139 -2.22 29.83 14.55
N GLY A 140 -3.42 29.27 14.43
CA GLY A 140 -4.29 29.43 13.26
C GLY A 140 -3.80 28.70 11.99
N ASN A 141 -2.63 28.08 12.00
CA ASN A 141 -2.07 27.41 10.82
C ASN A 141 -2.55 25.96 10.72
N ARG A 142 -3.52 25.72 9.84
CA ARG A 142 -4.10 24.39 9.57
C ARG A 142 -3.48 23.65 8.38
N ARG A 143 -2.36 24.15 7.82
CA ARG A 143 -1.74 23.63 6.58
C ARG A 143 -1.40 22.13 6.68
N HIS A 144 -0.85 21.68 7.81
CA HIS A 144 -0.56 20.26 8.06
C HIS A 144 -1.80 19.38 7.86
N THR A 145 -2.92 19.73 8.50
CA THR A 145 -4.17 18.97 8.41
C THR A 145 -4.72 18.94 7.00
N THR A 146 -4.79 20.10 6.34
CA THR A 146 -5.40 20.17 5.00
C THR A 146 -4.56 19.42 3.97
N THR A 147 -3.23 19.52 4.05
CA THR A 147 -2.31 18.81 3.17
C THR A 147 -2.40 17.30 3.36
N VAL A 148 -2.26 16.80 4.60
CA VAL A 148 -2.34 15.35 4.88
C VAL A 148 -3.69 14.78 4.43
N THR A 149 -4.79 15.49 4.72
CA THR A 149 -6.13 15.08 4.29
C THR A 149 -6.26 15.04 2.77
N GLY A 150 -5.76 16.06 2.08
CA GLY A 150 -5.82 16.16 0.63
C GLY A 150 -5.00 15.09 -0.07
N VAL A 151 -3.78 14.85 0.41
CA VAL A 151 -2.90 13.79 -0.10
C VAL A 151 -3.46 12.41 0.17
N HIS A 152 -4.03 12.16 1.36
CA HIS A 152 -4.67 10.86 1.67
C HIS A 152 -5.86 10.59 0.74
N LYS A 153 -6.67 11.60 0.42
CA LYS A 153 -7.75 11.48 -0.56
C LYS A 153 -7.23 11.18 -1.97
N ALA A 154 -6.19 11.88 -2.43
CA ALA A 154 -5.55 11.63 -3.71
C ALA A 154 -4.91 10.23 -3.78
N TYR A 155 -4.34 9.76 -2.67
CA TYR A 155 -3.81 8.41 -2.54
C TYR A 155 -4.94 7.38 -2.67
N ALA A 156 -6.06 7.56 -1.98
CA ALA A 156 -7.19 6.65 -2.00
C ALA A 156 -7.87 6.57 -3.37
N SER A 157 -8.01 7.68 -4.09
CA SER A 157 -8.67 7.73 -5.41
C SER A 157 -7.82 7.16 -6.55
N SER A 158 -6.49 7.05 -6.37
CA SER A 158 -5.53 6.60 -7.38
C SER A 158 -5.10 5.13 -7.24
N ARG A 159 -5.86 4.31 -6.51
CA ARG A 159 -5.51 2.89 -6.26
C ARG A 159 -5.29 2.06 -7.53
N MET A 160 -5.93 2.40 -8.65
CA MET A 160 -5.78 1.69 -9.93
C MET A 160 -4.35 1.69 -10.49
N TYR A 161 -3.48 2.59 -10.04
CA TYR A 161 -2.05 2.59 -10.40
C TYR A 161 -1.23 1.56 -9.62
N ARG A 162 -1.76 1.06 -8.49
CA ARG A 162 -0.98 0.31 -7.49
C ARG A 162 -1.61 -1.01 -7.10
N GLU A 163 -2.91 -1.20 -7.30
CA GLU A 163 -3.65 -2.40 -6.92
C GLU A 163 -4.07 -3.20 -8.15
N LEU A 164 -3.84 -4.52 -8.11
CA LEU A 164 -4.41 -5.46 -9.07
C LEU A 164 -5.94 -5.44 -8.92
N LYS A 165 -6.67 -5.36 -10.05
CA LYS A 165 -8.12 -5.49 -10.09
C LYS A 165 -8.57 -6.58 -11.04
N LEU A 166 -9.46 -7.44 -10.53
CA LEU A 166 -10.21 -8.42 -11.30
C LEU A 166 -11.64 -7.92 -11.44
N ARG A 167 -12.22 -8.03 -12.63
CA ARG A 167 -13.62 -7.68 -12.92
C ARG A 167 -13.97 -6.24 -12.51
N GLY A 168 -13.09 -5.29 -12.83
CA GLY A 168 -13.30 -3.87 -12.56
C GLY A 168 -14.16 -3.19 -13.63
N ALA A 169 -14.74 -2.04 -13.31
CA ALA A 169 -15.38 -1.16 -14.30
C ALA A 169 -14.30 -0.38 -15.09
N LEU A 170 -13.59 -1.08 -15.98
CA LEU A 170 -12.44 -0.54 -16.72
C LEU A 170 -12.78 -0.07 -18.12
N ILE A 171 -13.79 -0.68 -18.73
CA ILE A 171 -14.10 -0.52 -20.16
C ILE A 171 -15.37 0.30 -20.31
N GLN A 172 -15.35 1.25 -21.23
CA GLN A 172 -16.50 2.05 -21.65
C GLN A 172 -16.49 2.12 -23.16
N ASN A 173 -17.60 1.73 -23.81
CA ASN A 173 -17.74 1.72 -25.27
C ASN A 173 -16.59 0.98 -25.98
N LYS A 174 -16.25 -0.25 -25.52
CA LYS A 174 -15.14 -1.07 -26.05
C LYS A 174 -13.75 -0.44 -25.94
N GLN A 175 -13.59 0.65 -25.16
CA GLN A 175 -12.32 1.32 -24.93
C GLN A 175 -11.95 1.33 -23.45
N LEU A 176 -10.64 1.29 -23.16
CA LEU A 176 -10.14 1.41 -21.80
C LEU A 176 -10.37 2.83 -21.27
N ARG A 177 -10.94 2.95 -20.08
CA ARG A 177 -10.97 4.21 -19.34
C ARG A 177 -9.57 4.51 -18.78
N ILE A 178 -8.92 5.47 -19.43
CA ILE A 178 -7.54 5.88 -19.13
C ILE A 178 -7.47 6.65 -17.81
N LEU A 179 -6.46 6.36 -17.00
CA LEU A 179 -6.14 7.10 -15.78
C LEU A 179 -5.41 8.43 -16.11
N PRO A 180 -5.40 9.44 -15.22
CA PRO A 180 -4.84 10.77 -15.53
C PRO A 180 -3.41 10.81 -16.13
N LEU A 181 -2.51 9.95 -15.65
CA LEU A 181 -1.10 9.83 -16.06
C LEU A 181 -0.85 8.60 -16.94
N GLU A 182 -1.92 7.93 -17.39
CA GLU A 182 -1.84 6.72 -18.19
C GLU A 182 -1.81 7.05 -19.68
N GLN A 183 -0.91 6.40 -20.41
CA GLN A 183 -0.80 6.48 -21.86
C GLN A 183 -0.80 5.07 -22.44
N VAL A 184 -1.64 4.85 -23.44
CA VAL A 184 -1.69 3.57 -24.18
C VAL A 184 -0.53 3.53 -25.16
N TYR A 185 0.31 2.50 -25.05
CA TYR A 185 1.36 2.23 -26.03
C TYR A 185 0.88 1.28 -27.12
N LYS A 186 0.10 0.27 -26.75
CA LYS A 186 -0.33 -0.75 -27.69
C LYS A 186 -1.63 -1.42 -27.30
N THR A 187 -2.43 -1.70 -28.32
CA THR A 187 -3.62 -2.55 -28.21
C THR A 187 -3.39 -3.80 -29.04
N VAL A 188 -3.60 -4.97 -28.44
CA VAL A 188 -3.43 -6.27 -29.10
C VAL A 188 -4.73 -7.04 -29.00
N HIS A 189 -5.37 -7.26 -30.15
CA HIS A 189 -6.58 -8.05 -30.26
C HIS A 189 -6.27 -9.54 -30.36
N GLY A 190 -7.28 -10.39 -30.20
CA GLY A 190 -7.13 -11.82 -30.40
C GLY A 190 -6.37 -12.56 -29.28
N VAL A 191 -6.29 -11.96 -28.08
CA VAL A 191 -5.53 -12.51 -26.96
C VAL A 191 -6.42 -13.42 -26.12
N TRP A 192 -6.09 -14.71 -26.11
CA TRP A 192 -6.82 -15.71 -25.35
C TRP A 192 -6.33 -15.76 -23.91
N ASN A 193 -7.23 -15.63 -22.95
CA ASN A 193 -6.96 -15.91 -21.55
C ASN A 193 -7.12 -17.42 -21.28
N LEU A 194 -6.11 -18.03 -20.68
CA LEU A 194 -6.00 -19.47 -20.42
C LEU A 194 -6.35 -19.87 -18.97
N SER A 195 -6.94 -18.95 -18.18
CA SER A 195 -7.31 -19.22 -16.78
C SER A 195 -8.62 -20.01 -16.63
N SER A 196 -9.39 -20.17 -17.70
CA SER A 196 -10.63 -20.95 -17.76
C SER A 196 -10.51 -22.18 -18.68
N GLU A 197 -11.31 -23.22 -18.42
CA GLU A 197 -11.32 -24.46 -19.21
C GLU A 197 -11.67 -24.22 -20.69
N GLN A 198 -12.62 -23.31 -20.93
CA GLN A 198 -12.92 -22.74 -22.24
C GLN A 198 -12.23 -21.38 -22.25
N GLY A 199 -11.07 -21.28 -22.92
CA GLY A 199 -10.32 -20.02 -22.98
C GLY A 199 -11.21 -18.86 -23.45
N ASN A 200 -10.93 -17.64 -22.98
CA ASN A 200 -11.72 -16.47 -23.36
C ASN A 200 -10.94 -15.59 -24.34
N LEU A 201 -11.53 -15.27 -25.49
CA LEU A 201 -10.98 -14.32 -26.45
C LEU A 201 -11.14 -12.89 -25.93
N GLY A 202 -10.08 -12.11 -26.00
CA GLY A 202 -10.06 -10.76 -25.48
C GLY A 202 -9.03 -9.87 -26.16
N THR A 203 -8.93 -8.66 -25.62
CA THR A 203 -8.00 -7.62 -26.07
C THR A 203 -7.07 -7.24 -24.92
N PHE A 204 -5.78 -7.13 -25.21
CA PHE A 204 -4.81 -6.46 -24.37
C PHE A 204 -4.75 -4.97 -24.66
N VAL A 205 -4.59 -4.19 -23.60
CA VAL A 205 -4.18 -2.79 -23.66
C VAL A 205 -2.94 -2.64 -22.77
N ILE A 206 -1.82 -2.35 -23.41
CA ILE A 206 -0.51 -2.16 -22.78
C ILE A 206 -0.30 -0.67 -22.61
N THR A 207 -0.15 -0.23 -21.36
CA THR A 207 0.05 1.18 -21.02
C THR A 207 1.40 1.41 -20.35
N ASN A 208 1.72 2.65 -20.03
CA ASN A 208 2.91 3.02 -19.26
C ASN A 208 2.83 2.63 -17.77
N VAL A 209 1.65 2.29 -17.23
CA VAL A 209 1.47 2.00 -15.78
C VAL A 209 0.95 0.59 -15.49
N ARG A 210 0.24 -0.04 -16.43
CA ARG A 210 -0.40 -1.34 -16.21
C ARG A 210 -0.65 -2.10 -17.52
N LEU A 211 -0.82 -3.40 -17.39
CA LEU A 211 -1.39 -4.26 -18.42
C LEU A 211 -2.88 -4.47 -18.13
N VAL A 212 -3.73 -4.24 -19.13
CA VAL A 212 -5.15 -4.56 -19.04
C VAL A 212 -5.50 -5.63 -20.05
N TRP A 213 -6.31 -6.59 -19.64
CA TRP A 213 -6.98 -7.55 -20.52
C TRP A 213 -8.48 -7.54 -20.26
N PHE A 214 -9.30 -7.61 -21.30
CA PHE A 214 -10.74 -7.78 -21.17
C PHE A 214 -11.27 -8.71 -22.26
N ALA A 215 -12.28 -9.52 -21.92
CA ALA A 215 -12.94 -10.39 -22.89
C ALA A 215 -13.85 -9.59 -23.83
N GLU A 216 -13.88 -9.97 -25.11
CA GLU A 216 -14.67 -9.26 -26.12
C GLU A 216 -16.19 -9.46 -25.94
N MET A 217 -16.57 -10.69 -25.59
CA MET A 217 -17.96 -11.10 -25.39
C MET A 217 -18.53 -10.63 -24.06
N ASN A 218 -17.67 -10.42 -23.06
CA ASN A 218 -18.07 -9.94 -21.73
C ASN A 218 -16.98 -9.05 -21.14
N GLU A 219 -17.12 -7.74 -21.33
CA GLU A 219 -16.16 -6.76 -20.83
C GLU A 219 -16.01 -6.75 -19.31
N SER A 220 -16.99 -7.28 -18.57
CA SER A 220 -16.89 -7.41 -17.10
C SER A 220 -15.90 -8.50 -16.69
N PHE A 221 -15.55 -9.40 -17.60
CA PHE A 221 -14.45 -10.34 -17.42
C PHE A 221 -13.15 -9.70 -17.89
N ASN A 222 -12.52 -8.97 -16.97
CA ASN A 222 -11.30 -8.22 -17.23
C ASN A 222 -10.31 -8.31 -16.06
N ILE A 223 -9.07 -7.94 -16.34
CA ILE A 223 -7.96 -7.90 -15.41
C ILE A 223 -7.18 -6.61 -15.67
N SER A 224 -6.90 -5.86 -14.61
CA SER A 224 -5.96 -4.74 -14.61
C SER A 224 -4.80 -5.09 -13.68
N LEU A 225 -3.60 -5.23 -14.24
CA LEU A 225 -2.39 -5.58 -13.53
C LEU A 225 -1.35 -4.47 -13.65
N PRO A 226 -1.21 -3.61 -12.62
CA PRO A 226 -0.14 -2.61 -12.58
C PRO A 226 1.24 -3.24 -12.64
N TYR A 227 2.19 -2.58 -13.31
CA TYR A 227 3.59 -3.03 -13.32
C TYR A 227 4.15 -3.13 -11.90
N LEU A 228 3.69 -2.27 -10.99
CA LEU A 228 4.01 -2.33 -9.57
C LEU A 228 3.76 -3.71 -8.95
N GLN A 229 2.73 -4.42 -9.40
CA GLN A 229 2.30 -5.70 -8.87
C GLN A 229 2.75 -6.89 -9.71
N MET A 230 3.50 -6.67 -10.80
CA MET A 230 4.07 -7.76 -11.58
C MET A 230 5.28 -8.35 -10.88
N GLY A 231 5.27 -9.67 -10.70
CA GLY A 231 6.39 -10.44 -10.16
C GLY A 231 7.30 -10.97 -11.24
N SER A 232 6.74 -11.58 -12.30
CA SER A 232 7.53 -12.03 -13.45
C SER A 232 6.73 -12.11 -14.74
N ILE A 233 7.43 -11.95 -15.87
CA ILE A 233 6.86 -11.97 -17.22
C ILE A 233 7.67 -12.97 -18.04
N ARG A 234 7.09 -14.13 -18.37
CA ARG A 234 7.79 -15.24 -19.02
C ARG A 234 6.98 -15.79 -20.17
N ILE A 235 7.63 -16.48 -21.11
CA ILE A 235 6.96 -17.37 -22.05
C ILE A 235 7.14 -18.79 -21.54
N ARG A 236 6.06 -19.56 -21.44
CA ARG A 236 6.09 -20.98 -21.06
C ARG A 236 5.29 -21.82 -22.04
N GLU A 237 5.63 -23.10 -22.13
CA GLU A 237 4.80 -24.09 -22.82
C GLU A 237 3.53 -24.36 -22.02
N SER A 238 2.40 -24.51 -22.71
CA SER A 238 1.11 -24.87 -22.14
C SER A 238 0.44 -25.97 -22.98
N LYS A 239 -0.66 -26.54 -22.47
CA LYS A 239 -1.48 -27.50 -23.24
C LYS A 239 -2.00 -26.93 -24.56
N PHE A 240 -2.04 -25.60 -24.69
CA PHE A 240 -2.55 -24.87 -25.85
C PHE A 240 -1.45 -24.20 -26.69
N GLY A 241 -0.19 -24.62 -26.51
CA GLY A 241 0.99 -24.03 -27.13
C GLY A 241 1.70 -23.01 -26.24
N ARG A 242 2.63 -22.25 -26.83
CA ARG A 242 3.39 -21.21 -26.12
C ARG A 242 2.47 -20.11 -25.63
N ALA A 243 2.62 -19.75 -24.35
CA ALA A 243 1.81 -18.73 -23.71
C ALA A 243 2.68 -17.70 -22.97
N LEU A 244 2.23 -16.46 -22.98
CA LEU A 244 2.70 -15.43 -22.07
C LEU A 244 2.17 -15.72 -20.68
N VAL A 245 3.05 -15.82 -19.70
CA VAL A 245 2.71 -16.01 -18.29
C VAL A 245 3.15 -14.77 -17.54
N VAL A 246 2.18 -14.08 -16.94
CA VAL A 246 2.41 -12.94 -16.05
C VAL A 246 2.02 -13.33 -14.63
N GLU A 247 2.99 -13.33 -13.74
CA GLU A 247 2.78 -13.61 -12.32
C GLU A 247 2.68 -12.30 -11.55
N SER A 248 1.75 -12.20 -10.60
CA SER A 248 1.66 -11.07 -9.67
C SER A 248 2.50 -11.28 -8.40
N GLY A 249 2.82 -10.21 -7.68
CA GLY A 249 3.50 -10.24 -6.37
C GLY A 249 2.71 -11.03 -5.33
N GLU A 250 3.40 -11.55 -4.31
CA GLU A 250 2.75 -12.35 -3.26
C GLU A 250 1.77 -11.52 -2.43
N ARG A 251 2.11 -10.27 -2.14
CA ARG A 251 1.20 -9.33 -1.46
C ARG A 251 -0.06 -9.00 -2.27
N SER A 252 -0.05 -9.26 -3.58
CA SER A 252 -1.20 -9.11 -4.48
C SER A 252 -1.98 -10.41 -4.70
N GLY A 253 -1.66 -11.49 -3.99
CA GLY A 253 -2.36 -12.78 -4.07
C GLY A 253 -1.67 -13.84 -4.94
N GLY A 254 -0.50 -13.55 -5.52
CA GLY A 254 0.31 -14.56 -6.21
C GLY A 254 -0.35 -15.16 -7.46
N TYR A 255 -1.24 -14.42 -8.12
CA TYR A 255 -1.91 -14.86 -9.35
C TYR A 255 -0.92 -15.22 -10.45
N VAL A 256 -1.22 -16.31 -11.18
CA VAL A 256 -0.52 -16.75 -12.39
C VAL A 256 -1.47 -16.60 -13.57
N LEU A 257 -1.20 -15.66 -14.46
CA LEU A 257 -2.07 -15.33 -15.59
C LEU A 257 -1.45 -15.80 -16.90
N GLY A 258 -2.09 -16.75 -17.57
CA GLY A 258 -1.65 -17.30 -18.86
C GLY A 258 -2.43 -16.72 -20.03
N PHE A 259 -1.73 -16.31 -21.08
CA PHE A 259 -2.31 -15.74 -22.29
C PHE A 259 -1.69 -16.35 -23.55
N ARG A 260 -2.52 -16.80 -24.49
CA ARG A 260 -2.08 -17.20 -25.83
C ARG A 260 -2.26 -16.04 -26.79
N ILE A 261 -1.22 -15.77 -27.59
CA ILE A 261 -1.18 -14.71 -28.60
C ILE A 261 -0.63 -15.35 -29.87
N ASP A 262 -1.39 -15.25 -30.95
CA ASP A 262 -1.06 -15.81 -32.25
C ASP A 262 -0.89 -14.67 -33.27
N PRO A 263 0.14 -14.70 -34.14
CA PRO A 263 1.16 -15.73 -34.25
C PRO A 263 2.30 -15.54 -33.21
N VAL A 264 3.22 -16.52 -33.12
CA VAL A 264 4.27 -16.56 -32.08
C VAL A 264 5.22 -15.36 -32.14
N GLU A 265 5.40 -14.75 -33.31
CA GLU A 265 6.20 -13.53 -33.47
C GLU A 265 5.56 -12.36 -32.71
N GLN A 266 4.22 -12.27 -32.71
CA GLN A 266 3.50 -11.25 -31.96
C GLN A 266 3.60 -11.50 -30.45
N LEU A 267 3.53 -12.76 -30.02
CA LEU A 267 3.77 -13.17 -28.63
C LEU A 267 5.17 -12.71 -28.16
N GLN A 268 6.21 -12.94 -28.96
CA GLN A 268 7.58 -12.54 -28.65
C GLN A 268 7.72 -11.00 -28.59
N ALA A 269 7.11 -10.29 -29.53
CA ALA A 269 7.12 -8.82 -29.54
C ALA A 269 6.45 -8.24 -28.29
N VAL A 270 5.26 -8.75 -27.93
CA VAL A 270 4.53 -8.33 -26.71
C VAL A 270 5.31 -8.64 -25.44
N HIS A 271 5.94 -9.82 -25.36
CA HIS A 271 6.79 -10.19 -24.23
C HIS A 271 7.95 -9.22 -24.05
N LYS A 272 8.70 -8.93 -25.12
CA LYS A 272 9.84 -8.00 -25.10
C LYS A 272 9.42 -6.60 -24.67
N GLU A 273 8.29 -6.12 -25.20
CA GLU A 273 7.72 -4.81 -24.88
C GLU A 273 7.33 -4.72 -23.40
N LEU A 274 6.59 -5.70 -22.88
CA LEU A 274 6.18 -5.73 -21.48
C LEU A 274 7.37 -5.80 -20.52
N VAL A 275 8.39 -6.61 -20.82
CA VAL A 275 9.62 -6.68 -20.02
C VAL A 275 10.33 -5.33 -20.00
N SER A 276 10.45 -4.67 -21.16
CA SER A 276 11.11 -3.36 -21.28
C SER A 276 10.36 -2.29 -20.50
N LEU A 277 9.02 -2.24 -20.64
CA LEU A 277 8.16 -1.30 -19.92
C LEU A 277 8.21 -1.52 -18.42
N HIS A 278 8.14 -2.78 -17.97
CA HIS A 278 8.26 -3.12 -16.56
C HIS A 278 9.61 -2.68 -15.98
N GLN A 279 10.71 -2.86 -16.71
CA GLN A 279 12.04 -2.42 -16.30
C GLN A 279 12.14 -0.89 -16.20
N VAL A 280 11.64 -0.16 -17.20
CA VAL A 280 11.63 1.31 -17.18
C VAL A 280 10.76 1.82 -16.03
N TYR A 281 9.56 1.26 -15.85
CA TYR A 281 8.67 1.63 -14.75
C TYR A 281 9.32 1.38 -13.38
N SER A 282 10.10 0.30 -13.24
CA SER A 282 10.75 -0.05 -11.97
C SER A 282 11.80 0.98 -11.51
N ASN A 283 12.41 1.72 -12.43
CA ASN A 283 13.40 2.75 -12.10
C ASN A 283 12.77 4.01 -11.49
N SER A 284 11.54 4.35 -11.89
CA SER A 284 10.80 5.50 -11.36
C SER A 284 9.30 5.23 -11.42
N PRO A 285 8.75 4.47 -10.45
CA PRO A 285 7.34 4.08 -10.45
C PRO A 285 6.39 5.28 -10.43
N ILE A 286 5.32 5.20 -11.24
CA ILE A 286 4.22 6.15 -11.21
C ILE A 286 3.16 5.63 -10.24
N PHE A 287 3.07 6.25 -9.07
CA PHE A 287 2.10 5.87 -8.05
C PHE A 287 0.71 6.48 -8.27
N GLY A 288 0.56 7.47 -9.14
CA GLY A 288 -0.74 8.06 -9.52
C GLY A 288 -1.32 9.08 -8.53
N VAL A 289 -0.56 9.44 -7.48
CA VAL A 289 -0.98 10.40 -6.46
C VAL A 289 -0.60 11.80 -6.92
N GLU A 290 -1.60 12.57 -7.31
CA GLU A 290 -1.45 13.96 -7.73
C GLU A 290 -2.10 14.89 -6.72
N TYR A 291 -1.33 15.83 -6.20
CA TYR A 291 -1.81 16.83 -5.25
C TYR A 291 -1.01 18.13 -5.42
N SER A 292 -1.72 19.25 -5.54
CA SER A 292 -1.14 20.59 -5.55
C SER A 292 -1.82 21.45 -4.49
N TRP A 293 -1.04 22.25 -3.78
CA TRP A 293 -1.51 23.15 -2.74
C TRP A 293 -1.48 24.61 -3.22
N GLY A 294 -2.62 25.17 -3.60
CA GLY A 294 -2.74 26.54 -4.12
C GLY A 294 -2.00 26.77 -5.45
N ASP A 295 -2.14 27.96 -6.04
CA ASP A 295 -1.53 28.33 -7.35
C ASP A 295 0.01 28.39 -7.35
N ASN A 296 0.65 28.02 -6.24
CA ASN A 296 2.08 27.77 -6.23
C ASN A 296 2.32 26.31 -6.59
N ALA A 297 2.53 26.08 -7.89
CA ALA A 297 3.36 24.98 -8.37
C ALA A 297 4.59 24.83 -7.46
N PRO A 298 5.14 23.61 -7.24
CA PRO A 298 6.26 23.40 -6.33
C PRO A 298 7.44 24.25 -6.78
N GLY A 299 7.59 25.45 -6.20
CA GLY A 299 8.78 26.24 -6.34
C GLY A 299 9.86 25.44 -5.65
N ASN A 300 10.78 24.88 -6.45
CA ASN A 300 11.99 24.16 -6.06
C ASN A 300 12.19 24.13 -4.54
N VAL A 301 11.49 23.23 -3.86
CA VAL A 301 11.92 22.85 -2.52
C VAL A 301 13.09 21.95 -2.80
N GLU A 302 14.27 22.55 -2.94
CA GLU A 302 15.51 21.79 -3.04
C GLU A 302 15.46 20.76 -1.91
N PRO A 303 15.71 19.47 -2.20
CA PRO A 303 15.86 18.49 -1.14
C PRO A 303 17.04 18.95 -0.29
N VAL A 304 16.76 19.67 0.80
CA VAL A 304 17.79 20.00 1.78
C VAL A 304 18.38 18.65 2.18
N PRO A 305 19.69 18.43 1.98
CA PRO A 305 20.31 17.19 2.40
C PRO A 305 19.97 17.01 3.87
N VAL A 306 19.44 15.83 4.20
CA VAL A 306 19.49 15.36 5.57
C VAL A 306 20.97 15.44 5.91
N ASN A 307 21.39 16.39 6.77
CA ASN A 307 22.80 16.68 7.06
C ASN A 307 23.60 15.38 7.02
N GLU A 308 24.53 15.29 6.07
CA GLU A 308 25.34 14.10 5.83
C GLU A 308 26.30 13.81 7.00
N ASP A 309 26.35 14.72 7.98
CA ASP A 309 27.22 14.69 9.15
C ASP A 309 26.50 14.27 10.45
N VAL A 310 25.48 13.41 10.37
CA VAL A 310 25.14 12.61 11.55
C VAL A 310 26.02 11.38 11.49
N GLU A 311 27.19 11.45 12.13
CA GLU A 311 28.02 10.27 12.39
C GLU A 311 27.10 9.14 12.86
N GLU A 312 27.16 8.02 12.13
CA GLU A 312 26.46 6.79 12.44
C GLU A 312 27.12 6.16 13.68
N ILE A 313 27.01 6.84 14.84
CA ILE A 313 27.55 6.36 16.10
C ILE A 313 26.62 5.24 16.59
N GLY A 314 27.09 4.02 16.37
CA GLY A 314 27.03 2.95 17.34
C GLY A 314 25.69 2.23 17.47
N GLU A 315 25.74 0.96 17.09
CA GLU A 315 24.97 -0.19 17.58
C GLU A 315 23.56 0.08 18.15
N LEU A 316 22.58 -0.51 17.46
CA LEU A 316 21.20 -0.71 17.90
C LEU A 316 21.17 -1.28 19.33
N ASN A 317 21.06 -0.41 20.33
CA ASN A 317 20.62 -0.84 21.63
C ASN A 317 19.19 -1.35 21.47
N ASN A 318 19.02 -2.64 21.77
CA ASN A 318 17.78 -3.42 21.68
C ASN A 318 16.67 -2.90 22.63
N ASP A 319 16.90 -1.77 23.31
CA ASP A 319 15.97 -1.10 24.23
C ASP A 319 14.97 -0.17 23.50
N MET A 320 15.11 0.03 22.19
CA MET A 320 14.22 0.86 21.34
C MET A 320 12.86 0.19 21.00
N SER A 321 12.55 -0.97 21.59
CA SER A 321 11.44 -1.83 21.17
C SER A 321 10.04 -1.37 21.61
N ASN A 322 9.88 -0.30 22.41
CA ASN A 322 8.58 0.02 23.03
C ASN A 322 7.94 1.35 22.59
N ALA A 323 8.55 2.12 21.68
CA ALA A 323 8.03 3.41 21.24
C ALA A 323 6.59 3.32 20.69
N PHE A 324 6.27 2.24 19.96
CA PHE A 324 4.94 2.04 19.38
C PHE A 324 3.82 1.89 20.42
N VAL A 325 4.13 1.51 21.66
CA VAL A 325 3.13 1.27 22.71
C VAL A 325 2.37 2.54 23.07
N ALA A 326 3.05 3.69 23.04
CA ALA A 326 2.43 5.00 23.31
C ALA A 326 1.35 5.37 22.28
N TYR A 327 1.38 4.76 21.09
CA TYR A 327 0.50 5.10 19.98
C TYR A 327 -0.68 4.15 19.82
N PHE A 328 -0.87 3.15 20.70
CA PHE A 328 -2.06 2.29 20.58
C PHE A 328 -3.35 3.08 20.73
N ALA A 329 -4.26 2.94 19.76
CA ALA A 329 -5.56 3.60 19.79
C ALA A 329 -6.45 3.05 20.92
N ASP A 330 -6.36 1.74 21.18
CA ASP A 330 -7.20 1.03 22.15
C ASP A 330 -6.48 0.79 23.49
N GLY A 331 -5.32 1.44 23.72
CA GLY A 331 -4.54 1.34 24.97
C GLY A 331 -3.93 -0.04 25.26
N ARG A 332 -4.02 -0.99 24.32
CA ARG A 332 -3.50 -2.36 24.45
C ARG A 332 -2.79 -2.81 23.17
N ALA A 333 -1.68 -3.51 23.34
CA ALA A 333 -1.07 -4.29 22.28
C ALA A 333 -1.87 -5.58 22.07
N GLY A 334 -2.27 -5.87 20.83
CA GLY A 334 -2.89 -7.15 20.50
C GLY A 334 -3.81 -7.11 19.30
N SER A 335 -3.93 -8.26 18.63
CA SER A 335 -4.92 -8.50 17.58
C SER A 335 -6.32 -8.70 18.19
N ASP A 336 -7.34 -8.31 17.44
CA ASP A 336 -8.73 -8.70 17.71
C ASP A 336 -8.81 -10.23 17.87
N ARG A 337 -9.52 -10.72 18.89
CA ARG A 337 -9.78 -12.17 19.05
C ARG A 337 -10.73 -12.64 17.95
N GLU A 338 -10.76 -13.96 17.73
CA GLU A 338 -11.57 -14.58 16.68
C GLU A 338 -13.05 -14.15 16.78
N PRO A 339 -13.69 -13.76 15.66
CA PRO A 339 -15.11 -13.46 15.64
C PRO A 339 -15.93 -14.75 15.77
N VAL A 340 -16.84 -14.78 16.75
CA VAL A 340 -17.75 -15.91 17.02
C VAL A 340 -19.20 -15.46 16.95
N TYR A 341 -20.12 -16.36 16.62
CA TYR A 341 -21.55 -16.06 16.64
C TYR A 341 -22.06 -16.00 18.09
N SER A 342 -22.68 -14.90 18.47
CA SER A 342 -23.41 -14.77 19.74
C SER A 342 -24.89 -15.08 19.52
N ASN A 343 -25.36 -16.15 20.14
CA ASN A 343 -26.79 -16.50 20.14
C ASN A 343 -27.63 -15.44 20.87
N GLU A 344 -27.08 -14.79 21.90
CA GLU A 344 -27.78 -13.79 22.71
C GLU A 344 -28.08 -12.51 21.92
N LEU A 345 -27.16 -12.10 21.04
CA LEU A 345 -27.28 -10.87 20.25
C LEU A 345 -27.72 -11.13 18.80
N GLY A 346 -27.62 -12.36 18.31
CA GLY A 346 -27.81 -12.69 16.91
C GLY A 346 -26.74 -12.09 15.98
N LEU A 347 -25.57 -11.73 16.53
CA LEU A 347 -24.48 -11.04 15.83
C LEU A 347 -23.17 -11.81 15.91
N ALA A 348 -22.27 -11.56 14.96
CA ALA A 348 -20.87 -11.93 15.11
C ALA A 348 -20.19 -10.95 16.07
N VAL A 349 -19.56 -11.45 17.13
CA VAL A 349 -18.87 -10.67 18.16
C VAL A 349 -17.44 -11.18 18.35
N GLU A 350 -16.55 -10.32 18.85
CA GLU A 350 -15.22 -10.75 19.27
C GLU A 350 -15.35 -11.80 20.42
N LYS A 351 -14.64 -12.93 20.33
CA LYS A 351 -14.64 -13.95 21.38
C LYS A 351 -14.32 -13.35 22.75
N LEU A 352 -15.18 -13.58 23.73
CA LEU A 352 -15.03 -13.05 25.09
C LEU A 352 -13.77 -13.60 25.79
N LYS A 353 -13.29 -12.87 26.80
CA LYS A 353 -12.17 -13.35 27.62
C LYS A 353 -12.71 -14.46 28.52
N GLU A 354 -11.86 -15.41 28.89
CA GLU A 354 -12.24 -16.42 29.88
C GLU A 354 -12.72 -15.73 31.16
N GLY A 355 -13.86 -16.21 31.69
CA GLY A 355 -14.50 -15.65 32.87
C GLY A 355 -15.45 -14.46 32.64
N PHE A 356 -15.60 -13.96 31.40
CA PHE A 356 -16.54 -12.87 31.08
C PHE A 356 -17.76 -13.37 30.30
N THR A 357 -18.93 -12.81 30.63
CA THR A 357 -20.19 -12.96 29.87
C THR A 357 -20.61 -11.62 29.25
N LEU A 358 -21.47 -11.63 28.22
CA LEU A 358 -21.97 -10.39 27.61
C LEU A 358 -22.70 -9.51 28.63
N GLN A 359 -23.54 -10.12 29.46
CA GLN A 359 -24.25 -9.41 30.53
C GLN A 359 -23.28 -8.76 31.52
N SER A 360 -22.24 -9.48 31.97
CA SER A 360 -21.24 -8.93 32.91
C SER A 360 -20.43 -7.76 32.34
N LEU A 361 -20.29 -7.69 31.00
CA LEU A 361 -19.62 -6.57 30.33
C LEU A 361 -20.55 -5.38 30.10
N TRP A 362 -21.86 -5.62 30.10
CA TRP A 362 -22.88 -4.59 29.88
C TRP A 362 -23.35 -3.91 31.16
N GLU A 363 -23.46 -4.67 32.25
CA GLU A 363 -23.90 -4.15 33.55
C GLU A 363 -22.81 -3.31 34.21
N VAL A 364 -23.17 -2.09 34.63
CA VAL A 364 -22.27 -1.15 35.34
C VAL A 364 -22.32 -1.37 36.86
N ILE A 365 -23.40 -1.98 37.37
CA ILE A 365 -23.58 -2.33 38.77
C ILE A 365 -23.88 -3.83 38.81
N PRO A 366 -23.12 -4.64 39.57
CA PRO A 366 -23.40 -6.07 39.69
C PRO A 366 -24.78 -6.27 40.32
N SER A 367 -25.64 -7.03 39.63
CA SER A 367 -26.97 -7.40 40.10
C SER A 367 -26.94 -8.45 41.21
#